data_AF-B7GAI1-F1
#
_entry.id   AF-B7GAI1-F1
#
_cell.length_a   1.000
_cell.length_b   1.000
_cell.length_c   1.000
_cell.angle_alpha   90.00
_cell.angle_beta   90.00
_cell.angle_gamma   90.00
#
_symmetry.space_group_name_H-M   'P 1'
#
loop_
_entity.id
_entity.type
_entity.pdbx_description
1 polymer ?
#
loop_
_entity_poly.entity_id
_entity_poly.type
_entity_poly.pdbx_seq_one_letter_code
_entity_poly.pdbx_strand_id
1 'polypeptide(L)'
;MKSAIVSFLAGLWKEEEESERMQIQAVPGLMTLLDVALYRTVEGQLTATIHASHQILEAWLDVKRQAVTVLQALRKELDLNATRRIQLDGFARTALDAACDAVERLTTDKLAQTANLSDPFPQQGTSGNAGSGINHHYSHSISANLSHLDESSRNDTGRRIPMRQRGKDCWESPRLHCPDYVWAEDFSQACHRLIKHLYKHPFLGDDPVETSTVLANAPRKSFLMSADTEHEAQILVRLLKTDIPVRLYQFRASMEADSVVSKRLYLVKCEYRAPFRAFLEAHQSVQRAPSLELVGEYTSGSNRKVATRREEAKERLSKLLETPCLVKSLALEQEIENSELEIAKILYPFCELARYVEHKNARLRSTSGLVDEDNVIELQDLLRRLKGLLCRRTTLSTETSAGIRPLLLDLQCLPRDEDGFTPYQTPTAERVAQRATELVNELQILSKISQKRHVFATEGKHELDLRPSISRGCNDLDGELLHALIVDWFSMVHRQHEVIGETDFQELAEKLRHAEMQMSLAVATNQSLAAVRDRLNLIHKDREMKFQVLKETLEDLSLREMNLDIEVSSPDRHRMLSLQPTSALGVFGQAMQLAGEALPIG
;
A
#
# COMPACT_ATOMS: atom_id res chain seq x y z
N MET A 1 23.69 -14.95 22.32
CA MET A 1 23.51 -14.96 20.86
C MET A 1 22.94 -16.30 20.38
N LYS A 2 23.67 -17.43 20.50
CA LYS A 2 23.16 -18.78 20.13
C LYS A 2 21.78 -19.07 20.73
N SER A 3 21.57 -18.93 22.03
CA SER A 3 20.26 -19.20 22.69
C SER A 3 19.07 -18.38 22.16
N ALA A 4 19.25 -17.12 21.72
CA ALA A 4 18.16 -16.25 21.25
C ALA A 4 17.82 -16.49 19.78
N ILE A 5 18.83 -16.74 18.95
CA ILE A 5 18.68 -17.32 17.61
C ILE A 5 18.03 -18.71 17.76
N VAL A 6 18.40 -19.43 18.83
CA VAL A 6 17.89 -20.77 19.14
C VAL A 6 16.42 -20.78 19.61
N SER A 7 15.89 -19.70 20.19
CA SER A 7 14.46 -19.64 20.50
C SER A 7 13.57 -19.32 19.30
N PHE A 8 14.10 -18.57 18.31
CA PHE A 8 13.33 -18.11 17.15
C PHE A 8 13.11 -19.21 16.10
N LEU A 9 14.05 -20.13 16.02
CA LEU A 9 14.19 -21.09 14.92
C LEU A 9 13.70 -22.52 15.28
N ALA A 10 13.11 -22.72 16.45
CA ALA A 10 12.68 -24.04 16.96
C ALA A 10 11.67 -24.78 16.05
N GLY A 11 11.05 -24.11 15.06
CA GLY A 11 10.19 -24.73 14.05
C GLY A 11 10.89 -25.20 12.76
N LEU A 12 12.15 -24.84 12.54
CA LEU A 12 12.93 -25.13 11.31
C LEU A 12 14.06 -26.14 11.54
N TRP A 13 14.12 -26.80 12.70
CA TRP A 13 15.29 -27.55 13.14
C TRP A 13 15.08 -29.04 13.40
N LYS A 14 16.20 -29.76 13.30
CA LYS A 14 16.47 -30.99 14.03
C LYS A 14 17.74 -30.75 14.86
N GLU A 15 17.67 -30.98 16.16
CA GLU A 15 18.88 -31.03 17.01
C GLU A 15 19.48 -32.44 16.88
N GLU A 16 20.71 -32.54 16.38
CA GLU A 16 21.57 -33.70 16.58
C GLU A 16 22.86 -33.21 17.28
N GLU A 17 23.18 -33.85 18.41
CA GLU A 17 24.28 -33.48 19.30
C GLU A 17 25.61 -34.04 18.77
N GLU A 18 26.42 -33.21 18.10
CA GLU A 18 27.90 -33.15 18.18
C GLU A 18 28.47 -32.33 17.00
N SER A 19 28.76 -31.03 17.23
CA SER A 19 29.42 -30.13 16.26
C SER A 19 28.78 -30.08 14.87
N GLU A 20 27.45 -30.10 14.81
CA GLU A 20 26.74 -30.13 13.53
C GLU A 20 26.52 -28.75 12.95
N ARG A 21 26.85 -28.62 11.67
CA ARG A 21 26.50 -27.47 10.85
C ARG A 21 25.00 -27.20 10.94
N MET A 22 24.63 -25.94 11.08
CA MET A 22 23.22 -25.58 11.16
C MET A 22 22.56 -25.79 9.80
N GLN A 23 21.72 -26.81 9.67
CA GLN A 23 20.99 -27.07 8.43
C GLN A 23 19.82 -26.08 8.27
N ILE A 24 19.77 -25.40 7.13
CA ILE A 24 18.74 -24.41 6.81
C ILE A 24 18.20 -24.70 5.41
N GLN A 25 16.89 -24.53 5.21
CA GLN A 25 16.27 -24.66 3.88
C GLN A 25 16.12 -23.28 3.21
N ALA A 26 16.37 -23.20 1.91
CA ALA A 26 16.17 -21.97 1.13
C ALA A 26 14.67 -21.70 0.87
N VAL A 27 13.94 -21.23 1.89
CA VAL A 27 12.50 -20.95 1.87
C VAL A 27 12.19 -19.48 2.19
N PRO A 28 11.00 -18.96 1.84
CA PRO A 28 10.60 -17.60 2.18
C PRO A 28 10.71 -17.38 3.69
N GLY A 29 11.18 -16.20 4.10
CA GLY A 29 11.51 -15.90 5.49
C GLY A 29 12.97 -16.18 5.88
N LEU A 30 13.76 -16.88 5.05
CA LEU A 30 15.22 -16.99 5.27
C LEU A 30 15.89 -15.62 5.23
N MET A 31 15.46 -14.71 4.35
CA MET A 31 15.98 -13.34 4.33
C MET A 31 15.73 -12.63 5.66
N THR A 32 14.48 -12.63 6.13
CA THR A 32 14.09 -12.09 7.44
C THR A 32 14.97 -12.66 8.56
N LEU A 33 15.24 -13.96 8.51
CA LEU A 33 16.08 -14.65 9.48
C LEU A 33 17.53 -14.16 9.46
N LEU A 34 18.11 -14.06 8.26
CA LEU A 34 19.46 -13.56 8.04
C LEU A 34 19.57 -12.10 8.48
N ASP A 35 18.57 -11.27 8.21
CA ASP A 35 18.50 -9.90 8.68
C ASP A 35 18.49 -9.82 10.21
N VAL A 36 17.67 -10.65 10.88
CA VAL A 36 17.66 -10.72 12.34
C VAL A 36 19.01 -11.19 12.88
N ALA A 37 19.61 -12.23 12.30
CA ALA A 37 20.89 -12.77 12.75
C ALA A 37 22.03 -11.76 12.56
N LEU A 38 22.10 -11.13 11.39
CA LEU A 38 23.06 -10.09 11.04
C LEU A 38 22.89 -8.87 11.95
N TYR A 39 21.66 -8.43 12.21
CA TYR A 39 21.39 -7.35 13.16
C TYR A 39 21.95 -7.67 14.55
N ARG A 40 21.73 -8.89 15.06
CA ARG A 40 22.21 -9.29 16.39
C ARG A 40 23.74 -9.32 16.51
N THR A 41 24.48 -9.49 15.41
CA THR A 41 25.95 -9.48 15.46
C THR A 41 26.53 -8.08 15.59
N VAL A 42 25.78 -7.05 15.19
CA VAL A 42 26.21 -5.65 15.21
C VAL A 42 25.38 -4.73 16.11
N GLU A 43 24.36 -5.25 16.80
CA GLU A 43 23.42 -4.48 17.63
C GLU A 43 24.12 -3.52 18.62
N GLY A 44 25.21 -3.97 19.25
CA GLY A 44 25.99 -3.13 20.16
C GLY A 44 26.67 -1.92 19.49
N GLN A 45 26.96 -2.02 18.19
CA GLN A 45 27.54 -0.93 17.39
C GLN A 45 26.47 0.02 16.84
N LEU A 46 25.22 -0.41 16.74
CA LEU A 46 24.09 0.39 16.26
C LEU A 46 23.26 0.99 17.40
N THR A 47 23.65 0.79 18.66
CA THR A 47 22.82 1.14 19.82
C THR A 47 22.41 2.61 19.82
N ALA A 48 23.29 3.53 19.42
CA ALA A 48 22.99 4.96 19.34
C ALA A 48 21.94 5.27 18.27
N THR A 49 22.11 4.71 17.07
CA THR A 49 21.13 4.86 15.96
C THR A 49 19.78 4.29 16.34
N ILE A 50 19.76 3.11 16.98
CA ILE A 50 18.52 2.43 17.36
C ILE A 50 17.80 3.19 18.44
N HIS A 51 18.51 3.61 19.49
CA HIS A 51 17.93 4.41 20.54
C HIS A 51 17.33 5.71 19.99
N ALA A 52 18.06 6.44 19.14
CA ALA A 52 17.55 7.66 18.51
C ALA A 52 16.37 7.37 17.56
N SER A 53 16.36 6.21 16.89
CA SER A 53 15.24 5.79 16.04
C SER A 53 13.98 5.46 16.84
N HIS A 54 14.10 4.87 18.04
CA HIS A 54 12.96 4.70 18.95
C HIS A 54 12.42 6.03 19.45
N GLN A 55 13.30 6.98 19.79
CA GLN A 55 12.87 8.30 20.24
C GLN A 55 12.13 9.08 19.16
N ILE A 56 12.58 9.02 17.90
CA ILE A 56 11.86 9.69 16.81
C ILE A 56 10.57 8.94 16.44
N LEU A 57 10.53 7.61 16.56
CA LEU A 57 9.28 6.85 16.43
C LEU A 57 8.25 7.32 17.45
N GLU A 58 8.64 7.37 18.73
CA GLU A 58 7.78 7.82 19.83
C GLU A 58 7.25 9.24 19.57
N ALA A 59 8.11 10.16 19.14
CA ALA A 59 7.71 11.52 18.80
C ALA A 59 6.69 11.58 17.65
N TRP A 60 6.84 10.74 16.61
CA TRP A 60 5.85 10.67 15.53
C TRP A 60 4.53 10.03 15.98
N LEU A 61 4.58 9.02 16.85
CA LEU A 61 3.38 8.44 17.47
C LEU A 61 2.66 9.45 18.37
N ASP A 62 3.39 10.32 19.06
CA ASP A 62 2.82 11.44 19.82
C ASP A 62 2.11 12.45 18.89
N VAL A 63 2.75 12.82 17.77
CA VAL A 63 2.12 13.68 16.76
C VAL A 63 0.84 13.06 16.23
N LYS A 64 0.85 11.76 15.91
CA LYS A 64 -0.32 11.02 15.43
C LYS A 64 -1.46 11.07 16.45
N ARG A 65 -1.20 10.65 17.70
CA ARG A 65 -2.20 10.65 18.78
C ARG A 65 -2.74 12.05 19.03
N GLN A 66 -1.86 13.04 19.09
CA GLN A 66 -2.22 14.43 19.35
C GLN A 66 -3.07 15.02 18.21
N ALA A 67 -2.75 14.72 16.96
CA ALA A 67 -3.56 15.13 15.81
C ALA A 67 -4.98 14.54 15.89
N VAL A 68 -5.11 13.27 16.28
CA VAL A 68 -6.43 12.64 16.51
C VAL A 68 -7.18 13.35 17.64
N THR A 69 -6.52 13.66 18.76
CA THR A 69 -7.13 14.40 19.88
C THR A 69 -7.65 15.77 19.44
N VAL A 70 -6.86 16.54 18.67
CA VAL A 70 -7.28 17.83 18.10
C VAL A 70 -8.50 17.68 17.20
N LEU A 71 -8.51 16.67 16.33
CA LEU A 71 -9.66 16.39 15.45
C LEU A 71 -10.91 16.00 16.24
N GLN A 72 -10.77 15.24 17.32
CA GLN A 72 -11.89 14.89 18.20
C GLN A 72 -12.42 16.09 18.97
N ALA A 73 -11.54 16.96 19.47
CA ALA A 73 -11.92 18.19 20.17
C ALA A 73 -12.67 19.15 19.23
N LEU A 74 -12.18 19.32 18.00
CA LEU A 74 -12.83 20.07 16.92
C LEU A 74 -14.22 19.54 16.52
N ARG A 75 -14.48 18.24 16.70
CA ARG A 75 -15.81 17.65 16.44
C ARG A 75 -16.82 17.99 17.54
N LYS A 76 -16.36 18.18 18.78
CA LYS A 76 -17.21 18.50 19.93
C LYS A 76 -17.58 19.98 19.99
N GLU A 77 -16.79 20.84 19.35
CA GLU A 77 -17.05 22.28 19.30
C GLU A 77 -17.97 22.65 18.13
N LEU A 78 -19.19 23.10 18.47
CA LEU A 78 -20.19 23.59 17.53
C LEU A 78 -20.02 25.10 17.21
N ASP A 79 -19.57 25.91 18.18
CA ASP A 79 -19.57 27.39 18.07
C ASP A 79 -18.26 27.99 17.51
N LEU A 80 -17.45 27.18 16.82
CA LEU A 80 -16.17 27.63 16.27
C LEU A 80 -16.37 28.49 15.02
N ASN A 81 -15.55 29.54 14.88
CA ASN A 81 -15.40 30.24 13.61
C ASN A 81 -14.99 29.25 12.51
N ALA A 82 -15.85 29.09 11.50
CA ALA A 82 -15.66 28.15 10.40
C ALA A 82 -14.28 28.25 9.73
N THR A 83 -13.72 29.46 9.60
CA THR A 83 -12.40 29.66 8.98
C THR A 83 -11.28 29.06 9.84
N ARG A 84 -11.30 29.31 11.15
CA ARG A 84 -10.29 28.78 12.09
C ARG A 84 -10.44 27.27 12.26
N ARG A 85 -11.68 26.77 12.28
CA ARG A 85 -11.99 25.34 12.28
C ARG A 85 -11.41 24.64 11.06
N ILE A 86 -11.64 25.17 9.85
CA ILE A 86 -11.10 24.61 8.60
C ILE A 86 -9.56 24.62 8.61
N GLN A 87 -8.94 25.71 9.07
CA GLN A 87 -7.48 25.78 9.16
C GLN A 87 -6.91 24.77 10.15
N LEU A 88 -7.49 24.63 11.35
CA LEU A 88 -7.00 23.69 12.35
C LEU A 88 -7.28 22.23 11.97
N ASP A 89 -8.45 21.92 11.41
CA ASP A 89 -8.77 20.59 10.88
C ASP A 89 -7.79 20.21 9.76
N GLY A 90 -7.56 21.11 8.80
CA GLY A 90 -6.57 20.91 7.74
C GLY A 90 -5.15 20.71 8.26
N PHE A 91 -4.76 21.47 9.29
CA PHE A 91 -3.48 21.31 9.97
C PHE A 91 -3.35 19.93 10.62
N ALA A 92 -4.31 19.56 11.45
CA ALA A 92 -4.31 18.32 12.21
C ALA A 92 -4.33 17.09 11.28
N ARG A 93 -5.12 17.12 10.20
CA ARG A 93 -5.09 16.06 9.17
C ARG A 93 -3.74 15.96 8.47
N THR A 94 -3.14 17.09 8.12
CA THR A 94 -1.82 17.10 7.48
C THR A 94 -0.75 16.54 8.43
N ALA A 95 -0.82 16.86 9.71
CA ALA A 95 0.06 16.32 10.74
C ALA A 95 -0.15 14.82 10.95
N LEU A 96 -1.40 14.36 10.97
CA LEU A 96 -1.76 12.95 11.05
C LEU A 96 -1.21 12.16 9.85
N ASP A 97 -1.49 12.62 8.63
CA ASP A 97 -0.96 12.02 7.39
C ASP A 97 0.57 11.91 7.42
N ALA A 98 1.24 12.99 7.84
CA ALA A 98 2.69 13.03 7.92
C ALA A 98 3.24 12.06 8.97
N ALA A 99 2.59 11.95 10.12
CA ALA A 99 2.97 11.00 11.17
C ALA A 99 2.81 9.55 10.70
N CYS A 100 1.71 9.23 10.02
CA CYS A 100 1.51 7.90 9.44
C CYS A 100 2.60 7.55 8.41
N ASP A 101 2.92 8.44 7.47
CA ASP A 101 3.99 8.21 6.48
C ASP A 101 5.37 8.06 7.15
N ALA A 102 5.66 8.85 8.19
CA ALA A 102 6.90 8.74 8.94
C ALA A 102 7.02 7.40 9.69
N VAL A 103 5.95 6.99 10.40
CA VAL A 103 5.90 5.71 11.12
C VAL A 103 6.04 4.53 10.14
N GLU A 104 5.33 4.55 9.01
CA GLU A 104 5.43 3.51 7.99
C GLU A 104 6.85 3.40 7.46
N ARG A 105 7.49 4.50 7.05
CA ARG A 105 8.86 4.50 6.52
C ARG A 105 9.90 4.06 7.54
N LEU A 106 9.71 4.44 8.80
CA LEU A 106 10.64 4.06 9.85
C LEU A 106 10.57 2.56 10.15
N THR A 107 9.36 2.00 10.12
CA THR A 107 9.10 0.61 10.50
C THR A 107 9.20 -0.39 9.35
N THR A 108 9.39 0.08 8.11
CA THR A 108 9.46 -0.77 6.93
C THR A 108 10.86 -0.81 6.30
N ASP A 109 11.26 -2.01 5.87
CA ASP A 109 12.46 -2.25 5.06
C ASP A 109 12.08 -2.16 3.57
N LYS A 110 12.51 -1.10 2.90
CA LYS A 110 12.27 -0.93 1.47
C LYS A 110 12.96 -1.98 0.61
N LEU A 111 14.12 -2.49 1.02
CA LEU A 111 14.76 -3.58 0.30
C LEU A 111 13.87 -4.82 0.36
N ALA A 112 13.25 -5.09 1.50
CA ALA A 112 12.31 -6.19 1.65
C ALA A 112 11.06 -6.01 0.79
N GLN A 113 10.51 -4.79 0.77
CA GLN A 113 9.39 -4.45 -0.11
C GLN A 113 9.71 -4.67 -1.59
N THR A 114 10.94 -4.36 -2.03
CA THR A 114 11.37 -4.58 -3.41
C THR A 114 11.72 -6.04 -3.73
N ALA A 115 12.01 -6.84 -2.71
CA ALA A 115 12.25 -8.28 -2.83
C ALA A 115 10.94 -9.07 -2.99
N ASN A 116 9.84 -8.54 -2.45
CA ASN A 116 8.51 -9.07 -2.70
C ASN A 116 8.15 -8.86 -4.18
N LEU A 117 8.07 -9.97 -4.91
CA LEU A 117 7.66 -9.97 -6.31
C LEU A 117 6.25 -9.38 -6.40
N SER A 118 6.10 -8.32 -7.19
CA SER A 118 4.77 -7.85 -7.60
C SER A 118 4.01 -9.00 -8.25
N ASP A 119 2.70 -9.07 -8.00
CA ASP A 119 1.78 -10.12 -8.43
C ASP A 119 2.21 -10.73 -9.79
N PRO A 120 2.55 -12.03 -9.83
CA PRO A 120 3.01 -12.67 -11.06
C PRO A 120 1.92 -12.80 -12.11
N PHE A 121 0.66 -12.48 -11.78
CA PHE A 121 -0.33 -12.15 -12.78
C PHE A 121 -0.14 -10.68 -13.15
N PRO A 122 0.54 -10.37 -14.29
CA PRO A 122 0.23 -9.10 -14.93
C PRO A 122 -1.28 -9.12 -15.12
N GLN A 123 -2.00 -8.19 -14.49
CA GLN A 123 -3.38 -7.94 -14.87
C GLN A 123 -3.35 -7.84 -16.39
N GLN A 124 -3.99 -8.78 -17.08
CA GLN A 124 -4.01 -8.85 -18.54
C GLN A 124 -4.81 -7.63 -19.02
N GLY A 125 -4.13 -6.49 -19.06
CA GLY A 125 -4.56 -5.22 -19.56
C GLY A 125 -3.43 -4.68 -20.40
N THR A 126 -3.55 -4.91 -21.70
CA THR A 126 -2.77 -4.30 -22.79
C THR A 126 -1.25 -4.52 -22.81
N SER A 127 -0.86 -5.38 -23.76
CA SER A 127 0.48 -5.53 -24.32
C SER A 127 1.18 -4.19 -24.60
N GLY A 128 2.25 -3.92 -23.85
CA GLY A 128 3.19 -2.83 -24.10
C GLY A 128 4.59 -3.20 -23.62
N ASN A 129 5.51 -3.37 -24.59
CA ASN A 129 6.93 -3.68 -24.48
C ASN A 129 7.58 -3.61 -23.08
N ALA A 130 7.94 -4.78 -22.56
CA ALA A 130 8.95 -4.94 -21.54
C ALA A 130 10.33 -4.54 -22.10
N GLY A 131 10.93 -3.50 -21.53
CA GLY A 131 12.28 -3.07 -21.88
C GLY A 131 12.84 -2.04 -20.91
N SER A 132 13.75 -2.51 -20.07
CA SER A 132 14.86 -1.78 -19.44
C SER A 132 14.66 -1.21 -18.03
N GLY A 133 15.48 -1.77 -17.14
CA GLY A 133 15.70 -1.33 -15.77
C GLY A 133 16.29 0.08 -15.65
N ILE A 134 16.15 0.58 -14.43
CA ILE A 134 16.69 1.81 -13.86
C ILE A 134 18.22 1.73 -13.80
N ASN A 135 18.91 2.81 -14.20
CA ASN A 135 20.18 3.19 -13.58
C ASN A 135 20.42 4.69 -13.69
N HIS A 136 20.59 5.35 -12.54
CA HIS A 136 21.15 6.68 -12.41
C HIS A 136 22.68 6.60 -12.53
N HIS A 137 23.29 7.37 -13.43
CA HIS A 137 24.67 7.82 -13.26
C HIS A 137 24.85 9.25 -13.80
N TYR A 138 25.53 10.05 -12.99
CA TYR A 138 26.07 11.38 -13.28
C TYR A 138 26.98 11.37 -14.52
N SER A 139 26.80 12.32 -15.43
CA SER A 139 27.90 12.95 -16.17
C SER A 139 27.49 14.32 -16.76
N HIS A 140 28.41 15.28 -16.64
CA HIS A 140 28.35 16.63 -17.19
C HIS A 140 28.65 16.66 -18.70
N SER A 141 27.93 17.50 -19.46
CA SER A 141 28.40 18.43 -20.54
C SER A 141 27.23 18.74 -21.51
N ILE A 142 26.70 19.97 -21.54
CA ILE A 142 27.04 21.16 -22.36
C ILE A 142 26.36 21.18 -23.76
N SER A 143 25.47 22.17 -23.93
CA SER A 143 24.89 22.79 -25.18
C SER A 143 23.89 21.98 -26.02
N ALA A 144 22.80 22.53 -26.60
CA ALA A 144 22.33 23.92 -26.73
C ALA A 144 20.81 24.00 -27.06
N ASN A 145 20.17 25.05 -26.53
CA ASN A 145 19.12 25.93 -27.07
C ASN A 145 17.71 25.43 -27.49
N LEU A 146 16.69 25.97 -26.77
CA LEU A 146 15.49 26.75 -27.18
C LEU A 146 14.28 26.38 -26.29
N SER A 147 14.07 27.01 -25.12
CA SER A 147 13.30 28.26 -24.86
C SER A 147 11.79 28.20 -25.15
N HIS A 148 10.94 27.97 -24.14
CA HIS A 148 9.95 28.95 -23.63
C HIS A 148 9.03 28.35 -22.51
N LEU A 149 9.12 28.96 -21.32
CA LEU A 149 8.07 29.20 -20.30
C LEU A 149 6.89 28.22 -20.15
N ASP A 150 6.87 27.44 -19.05
CA ASP A 150 5.87 27.62 -17.99
C ASP A 150 6.34 26.96 -16.68
N GLU A 151 6.72 27.79 -15.71
CA GLU A 151 6.97 27.41 -14.32
C GLU A 151 5.65 27.51 -13.54
N SER A 152 4.87 26.43 -13.51
CA SER A 152 3.86 26.27 -12.47
C SER A 152 3.58 24.79 -12.17
N SER A 153 3.46 24.49 -10.87
CA SER A 153 3.04 23.20 -10.29
C SER A 153 4.08 22.07 -10.16
N ARG A 154 5.15 22.32 -9.37
CA ARG A 154 5.83 21.25 -8.61
C ARG A 154 5.16 21.08 -7.24
N ASN A 155 3.94 20.55 -7.23
CA ASN A 155 3.29 19.99 -6.03
C ASN A 155 2.78 18.58 -6.36
N ASP A 156 3.65 17.76 -6.93
CA ASP A 156 3.39 16.34 -7.16
C ASP A 156 3.84 15.55 -5.91
N THR A 157 3.13 15.73 -4.80
CA THR A 157 3.13 14.70 -3.75
C THR A 157 2.24 13.57 -4.27
N GLY A 158 2.80 12.74 -5.14
CA GLY A 158 2.20 11.50 -5.60
C GLY A 158 1.95 10.59 -4.40
N ARG A 159 0.84 10.83 -3.69
CA ARG A 159 0.32 9.99 -2.61
C ARG A 159 -0.05 8.65 -3.24
N ARG A 160 0.90 7.73 -3.23
CA ARG A 160 0.61 6.31 -3.39
C ARG A 160 -0.06 5.90 -2.10
N ILE A 161 -1.36 5.62 -2.16
CA ILE A 161 -1.98 4.75 -1.15
C ILE A 161 -1.13 3.47 -1.21
N PRO A 162 -0.55 3.00 -0.09
CA PRO A 162 0.22 1.77 -0.10
C PRO A 162 -0.64 0.69 -0.75
N MET A 163 -0.20 0.13 -1.88
CA MET A 163 -0.81 -1.10 -2.35
C MET A 163 -0.54 -2.11 -1.25
N ARG A 164 -1.59 -2.53 -0.53
CA ARG A 164 -1.50 -3.68 0.37
C ARG A 164 -0.94 -4.84 -0.45
N GLN A 165 0.33 -5.18 -0.23
CA GLN A 165 0.86 -6.45 -0.71
C GLN A 165 0.00 -7.51 -0.02
N ARG A 166 -0.76 -8.28 -0.79
CA ARG A 166 -1.51 -9.42 -0.26
C ARG A 166 -0.46 -10.35 0.33
N GLY A 167 -0.62 -10.77 1.60
CA GLY A 167 0.38 -11.59 2.29
C GLY A 167 0.76 -12.90 1.58
N LYS A 168 -0.04 -13.34 0.58
CA LYS A 168 0.24 -14.49 -0.26
C LYS A 168 1.43 -14.28 -1.23
N ASP A 169 1.81 -13.04 -1.52
CA ASP A 169 2.86 -12.70 -2.49
C ASP A 169 4.14 -12.14 -1.83
N CYS A 170 4.16 -12.06 -0.51
CA CYS A 170 5.33 -11.62 0.26
C CYS A 170 6.32 -12.78 0.41
N TRP A 171 7.55 -12.59 -0.07
CA TRP A 171 8.68 -13.51 0.09
C TRP A 171 9.53 -13.14 1.32
N GLU A 172 9.41 -11.89 1.74
CA GLU A 172 10.07 -11.29 2.89
C GLU A 172 9.08 -10.44 3.68
N SER A 173 9.27 -10.40 5.00
CA SER A 173 8.57 -9.47 5.87
C SER A 173 9.02 -8.04 5.53
N PRO A 174 8.12 -7.11 5.16
CA PRO A 174 8.45 -5.70 4.99
C PRO A 174 8.84 -5.01 6.30
N ARG A 175 8.80 -5.67 7.47
CA ARG A 175 9.21 -5.07 8.74
C ARG A 175 10.72 -4.81 8.74
N LEU A 176 11.14 -3.73 9.40
CA LEU A 176 12.56 -3.49 9.62
C LEU A 176 13.13 -4.45 10.68
N HIS A 177 13.93 -5.41 10.22
CA HIS A 177 14.66 -6.34 11.08
C HIS A 177 16.12 -5.95 11.30
N CYS A 178 16.74 -5.29 10.32
CA CYS A 178 18.14 -4.87 10.36
C CYS A 178 18.25 -3.43 9.84
N PRO A 179 18.45 -2.42 10.70
CA PRO A 179 18.62 -1.04 10.28
C PRO A 179 19.94 -0.87 9.50
N ASP A 180 19.85 -0.31 8.29
CA ASP A 180 21.02 -0.04 7.45
C ASP A 180 21.08 1.43 7.01
N TYR A 181 22.15 1.79 6.31
CA TYR A 181 22.41 3.17 5.92
C TYR A 181 21.36 3.73 4.95
N VAL A 182 20.89 2.92 3.99
CA VAL A 182 19.93 3.37 2.97
C VAL A 182 18.55 3.60 3.58
N TRP A 183 18.14 2.72 4.49
CA TRP A 183 16.93 2.92 5.29
C TRP A 183 17.00 4.23 6.07
N ALA A 184 18.08 4.45 6.81
CA ALA A 184 18.22 5.62 7.69
C ALA A 184 18.27 6.93 6.89
N GLU A 185 18.99 6.94 5.76
CA GLU A 185 19.07 8.10 4.88
C GLU A 185 17.70 8.42 4.24
N ASP A 186 16.99 7.42 3.70
CA ASP A 186 15.67 7.62 3.10
C ASP A 186 14.65 8.15 4.12
N PHE A 187 14.61 7.54 5.31
CA PHE A 187 13.72 7.98 6.39
C PHE A 187 14.03 9.42 6.81
N SER A 188 15.31 9.75 7.01
CA SER A 188 15.73 11.10 7.37
C SER A 188 15.31 12.12 6.31
N GLN A 189 15.58 11.86 5.03
CA GLN A 189 15.19 12.74 3.93
C GLN A 189 13.66 12.88 3.83
N ALA A 190 12.90 11.81 4.06
CA ALA A 190 11.44 11.85 4.07
C ALA A 190 10.91 12.74 5.21
N CYS A 191 11.42 12.58 6.43
CA CYS A 191 11.07 13.43 7.56
C CYS A 191 11.31 14.91 7.28
N HIS A 192 12.48 15.27 6.70
CA HIS A 192 12.75 16.66 6.33
C HIS A 192 11.72 17.22 5.32
N ARG A 193 11.28 16.41 4.35
CA ARG A 193 10.24 16.81 3.40
C ARG A 193 8.88 16.99 4.08
N LEU A 194 8.51 16.07 4.96
CA LEU A 194 7.26 16.13 5.74
C LEU A 194 7.23 17.36 6.65
N ILE A 195 8.30 17.62 7.39
CA ILE A 195 8.44 18.80 8.25
C ILE A 195 8.35 20.09 7.42
N LYS A 196 9.07 20.17 6.29
CA LYS A 196 8.99 21.31 5.37
C LYS A 196 7.58 21.53 4.82
N HIS A 197 6.85 20.45 4.56
CA HIS A 197 5.46 20.53 4.12
C HIS A 197 4.55 21.05 5.24
N LEU A 198 4.72 20.56 6.47
CA LEU A 198 4.00 21.03 7.64
C LEU A 198 4.26 22.51 7.94
N TYR A 199 5.50 22.99 7.84
CA TYR A 199 5.83 24.39 8.06
C TYR A 199 5.24 25.37 7.04
N LYS A 200 4.81 24.89 5.87
CA LYS A 200 4.04 25.71 4.92
C LYS A 200 2.59 25.90 5.34
N HIS A 201 2.10 25.14 6.33
CA HIS A 201 0.74 25.24 6.78
C HIS A 201 0.53 26.58 7.52
N PRO A 202 -0.53 27.37 7.21
CA PRO A 202 -0.77 28.68 7.82
C PRO A 202 -0.80 28.67 9.35
N PHE A 203 -1.20 27.54 9.94
CA PHE A 203 -1.25 27.35 11.39
C PHE A 203 0.13 27.28 12.07
N LEU A 204 1.20 26.94 11.32
CA LEU A 204 2.58 26.85 11.83
C LEU A 204 3.44 28.06 11.45
N GLY A 205 3.00 28.92 10.54
CA GLY A 205 3.80 30.04 10.03
C GLY A 205 4.33 30.95 11.15
N ASP A 206 5.65 31.17 11.17
CA ASP A 206 6.37 32.03 12.11
C ASP A 206 6.26 33.51 11.73
N ASP A 207 5.06 34.05 11.50
CA ASP A 207 4.88 35.51 11.42
C ASP A 207 4.32 36.06 12.75
N PRO A 208 5.14 36.17 13.81
CA PRO A 208 4.76 36.89 15.02
C PRO A 208 4.62 38.40 14.77
N VAL A 209 5.10 38.91 13.62
CA VAL A 209 5.21 40.35 13.35
C VAL A 209 3.95 40.95 12.72
N GLU A 210 3.20 40.19 11.89
CA GLU A 210 1.95 40.71 11.29
C GLU A 210 0.68 40.29 12.03
N THR A 211 0.70 39.17 12.77
CA THR A 211 -0.47 38.79 13.59
C THR A 211 -0.62 39.68 14.82
N SER A 212 0.45 40.19 15.42
CA SER A 212 0.34 41.09 16.58
C SER A 212 -0.20 42.49 16.24
N THR A 213 0.04 43.01 15.03
CA THR A 213 -0.42 44.36 14.66
C THR A 213 -1.83 44.37 14.07
N VAL A 214 -2.26 43.29 13.42
CA VAL A 214 -3.65 43.16 12.90
C VAL A 214 -4.62 42.67 13.99
N LEU A 215 -4.17 41.86 14.97
CA LEU A 215 -5.01 41.43 16.10
C LEU A 215 -5.09 42.45 17.25
N ALA A 216 -4.19 43.43 17.34
CA ALA A 216 -4.23 44.44 18.41
C ALA A 216 -5.36 45.48 18.25
N ASN A 217 -5.86 45.69 17.01
CA ASN A 217 -6.87 46.72 16.73
C ASN A 217 -8.25 46.15 16.34
N ALA A 218 -8.41 44.83 16.24
CA ALA A 218 -9.71 44.21 16.14
C ALA A 218 -10.31 44.02 17.55
N PRO A 219 -11.57 44.41 17.82
CA PRO A 219 -12.19 44.21 19.12
C PRO A 219 -12.10 42.72 19.49
N ARG A 220 -11.60 42.42 20.70
CA ARG A 220 -11.40 41.10 21.33
C ARG A 220 -12.71 40.31 21.56
N LYS A 221 -13.64 40.37 20.61
CA LYS A 221 -14.77 39.44 20.45
C LYS A 221 -14.44 38.38 19.38
N SER A 222 -13.16 38.08 19.19
CA SER A 222 -12.72 36.98 18.34
C SER A 222 -13.02 35.66 19.05
N PHE A 223 -14.19 35.10 18.74
CA PHE A 223 -14.57 33.69 18.84
C PHE A 223 -13.40 32.79 19.21
N LEU A 224 -13.30 32.53 20.52
CA LEU A 224 -12.27 31.71 21.13
C LEU A 224 -12.62 30.26 20.82
N MET A 225 -11.65 29.49 20.31
CA MET A 225 -11.72 28.04 20.46
C MET A 225 -11.86 27.73 21.96
N SER A 226 -12.42 26.58 22.33
CA SER A 226 -12.35 26.23 23.75
C SER A 226 -10.88 26.19 24.20
N ALA A 227 -10.65 26.51 25.47
CA ALA A 227 -9.32 26.45 26.05
C ALA A 227 -8.70 25.05 25.88
N ASP A 228 -9.54 24.00 25.85
CA ASP A 228 -9.14 22.62 25.65
C ASP A 228 -8.62 22.42 24.22
N THR A 229 -9.40 22.74 23.17
CA THR A 229 -8.93 22.54 21.79
C THR A 229 -7.72 23.41 21.45
N GLU A 230 -7.65 24.63 22.00
CA GLU A 230 -6.46 25.47 21.85
C GLU A 230 -5.24 24.85 22.55
N HIS A 231 -5.41 24.29 23.75
CA HIS A 231 -4.35 23.57 24.45
C HIS A 231 -3.86 22.36 23.65
N GLU A 232 -4.78 21.52 23.15
CA GLU A 232 -4.45 20.35 22.33
C GLU A 232 -3.72 20.75 21.04
N ALA A 233 -4.15 21.84 20.39
CA ALA A 233 -3.48 22.36 19.19
C ALA A 233 -2.07 22.87 19.51
N GLN A 234 -1.87 23.54 20.65
CA GLN A 234 -0.55 24.01 21.09
C GLN A 234 0.40 22.85 21.39
N ILE A 235 -0.08 21.75 21.96
CA ILE A 235 0.74 20.53 22.14
C ILE A 235 1.20 20.00 20.78
N LEU A 236 0.29 19.90 19.80
CA LEU A 236 0.63 19.45 18.44
C LEU A 236 1.69 20.35 17.79
N VAL A 237 1.54 21.66 17.91
CA VAL A 237 2.52 22.63 17.40
C VAL A 237 3.88 22.45 18.08
N ARG A 238 3.91 22.25 19.41
CA ARG A 238 5.16 22.04 20.16
C ARG A 238 5.88 20.77 19.72
N LEU A 239 5.15 19.67 19.53
CA LEU A 239 5.71 18.40 19.04
C LEU A 239 6.38 18.61 17.67
N LEU A 240 5.70 19.30 16.74
CA LEU A 240 6.19 19.52 15.39
C LEU A 240 7.33 20.55 15.29
N LYS A 241 7.28 21.65 16.05
CA LYS A 241 8.29 22.72 16.02
C LYS A 241 9.55 22.41 16.81
N THR A 242 9.42 21.65 17.89
CA THR A 242 10.51 21.47 18.86
C THR A 242 10.97 20.03 18.93
N ASP A 243 10.07 19.08 19.24
CA ASP A 243 10.48 17.71 19.55
C ASP A 243 10.96 16.96 18.29
N ILE A 244 10.15 16.93 17.23
CA ILE A 244 10.50 16.24 15.98
C ILE A 244 11.85 16.73 15.39
N PRO A 245 12.13 18.04 15.24
CA PRO A 245 13.43 18.48 14.73
C PRO A 245 14.61 18.08 15.62
N VAL A 246 14.46 18.12 16.95
CA VAL A 246 15.50 17.71 17.89
C VAL A 246 15.77 16.22 17.79
N ARG A 247 14.72 15.37 17.76
CA ARG A 247 14.85 13.92 17.60
C ARG A 247 15.41 13.55 16.24
N LEU A 248 15.03 14.24 15.18
CA LEU A 248 15.58 14.04 13.83
C LEU A 248 17.05 14.39 13.75
N TYR A 249 17.47 15.47 14.40
CA TYR A 249 18.88 15.83 14.51
C TYR A 249 19.67 14.76 15.28
N GLN A 250 19.16 14.30 16.42
CA GLN A 250 19.77 13.22 17.21
C GLN A 250 19.89 11.93 16.40
N PHE A 251 18.83 11.53 15.70
CA PHE A 251 18.82 10.37 14.82
C PHE A 251 19.89 10.48 13.73
N ARG A 252 19.96 11.62 13.05
CA ARG A 252 20.96 11.86 12.00
C ARG A 252 22.39 11.82 12.54
N ALA A 253 22.64 12.45 13.69
CA ALA A 253 23.96 12.45 14.31
C ALA A 253 24.39 11.02 14.70
N SER A 254 23.49 10.24 15.29
CA SER A 254 23.75 8.82 15.60
C SER A 254 24.01 8.00 14.34
N MET A 255 23.21 8.18 13.28
CA MET A 255 23.40 7.48 12.01
C MET A 255 24.75 7.81 11.36
N GLU A 256 25.17 9.08 11.39
CA GLU A 256 26.46 9.51 10.86
C GLU A 256 27.62 8.90 11.66
N ALA A 257 27.49 8.79 12.98
CA ALA A 257 28.45 8.11 13.85
C ALA A 257 28.53 6.61 13.54
N ASP A 258 27.41 5.96 13.27
CA ASP A 258 27.32 4.52 12.97
C ASP A 258 27.42 4.22 11.44
N SER A 259 27.82 5.22 10.64
CA SER A 259 27.73 5.15 9.17
C SER A 259 28.58 4.06 8.53
N VAL A 260 29.73 3.72 9.11
CA VAL A 260 30.59 2.64 8.61
C VAL A 260 29.91 1.28 8.73
N VAL A 261 29.33 1.02 9.91
CA VAL A 261 28.66 -0.26 10.21
C VAL A 261 27.38 -0.39 9.39
N SER A 262 26.55 0.65 9.38
CA SER A 262 25.30 0.65 8.63
C SER A 262 25.48 0.55 7.11
N LYS A 263 26.57 1.12 6.55
CA LYS A 263 26.93 0.92 5.13
C LYS A 263 27.40 -0.51 4.85
N ARG A 264 28.19 -1.11 5.75
CA ARG A 264 28.58 -2.52 5.64
C ARG A 264 27.35 -3.42 5.62
N LEU A 265 26.39 -3.20 6.53
CA LEU A 265 25.15 -3.99 6.58
C LEU A 265 24.37 -3.90 5.26
N TYR A 266 24.24 -2.70 4.69
CA TYR A 266 23.60 -2.53 3.39
C TYR A 266 24.28 -3.38 2.30
N LEU A 267 25.61 -3.35 2.21
CA LEU A 267 26.36 -4.14 1.24
C LEU A 267 26.18 -5.65 1.45
N VAL A 268 26.29 -6.11 2.71
CA VAL A 268 26.07 -7.51 3.08
C VAL A 268 24.65 -7.97 2.71
N LYS A 269 23.63 -7.13 2.96
CA LYS A 269 22.26 -7.41 2.49
C LYS A 269 22.20 -7.55 0.97
N CYS A 270 22.79 -6.62 0.22
CA CYS A 270 22.80 -6.70 -1.24
C CYS A 270 23.45 -8.00 -1.75
N GLU A 271 24.49 -8.51 -1.08
CA GLU A 271 25.20 -9.73 -1.46
C GLU A 271 24.28 -10.96 -1.46
N TYR A 272 23.49 -11.20 -0.40
CA TYR A 272 22.64 -12.40 -0.35
C TYR A 272 21.25 -12.21 -0.93
N ARG A 273 20.68 -10.99 -0.89
CA ARG A 273 19.30 -10.76 -1.32
C ARG A 273 19.10 -10.95 -2.82
N ALA A 274 20.07 -10.54 -3.64
CA ALA A 274 20.00 -10.71 -5.09
C ALA A 274 20.04 -12.18 -5.55
N PRO A 275 21.00 -13.01 -5.11
CA PRO A 275 20.98 -14.46 -5.35
C PRO A 275 19.72 -15.14 -4.83
N PHE A 276 19.24 -14.75 -3.65
CA PHE A 276 18.04 -15.34 -3.06
C PHE A 276 16.80 -15.06 -3.91
N ARG A 277 16.62 -13.81 -4.35
CA ARG A 277 15.55 -13.44 -5.28
C ARG A 277 15.65 -14.22 -6.60
N ALA A 278 16.84 -14.28 -7.19
CA ALA A 278 17.05 -15.01 -8.44
C ALA A 278 16.66 -16.49 -8.30
N PHE A 279 17.03 -17.12 -7.18
CA PHE A 279 16.63 -18.48 -6.84
C PHE A 279 15.12 -18.64 -6.72
N LEU A 280 14.43 -17.75 -5.99
CA LEU A 280 12.97 -17.78 -5.84
C LEU A 280 12.24 -17.63 -7.19
N GLU A 281 12.67 -16.70 -8.04
CA GLU A 281 12.12 -16.51 -9.39
C GLU A 281 12.31 -17.76 -10.26
N ALA A 282 13.48 -18.40 -10.19
CA ALA A 282 13.74 -19.66 -10.89
C ALA A 282 12.90 -20.81 -10.33
N HIS A 283 12.69 -20.86 -9.01
CA HIS A 283 11.87 -21.87 -8.38
C HIS A 283 10.38 -21.72 -8.74
N GLN A 284 9.85 -20.50 -8.76
CA GLN A 284 8.50 -20.22 -9.28
C GLN A 284 8.38 -20.61 -10.76
N SER A 285 9.43 -20.37 -11.55
CA SER A 285 9.45 -20.77 -12.96
C SER A 285 9.34 -22.29 -13.12
N VAL A 286 9.98 -23.08 -12.24
CA VAL A 286 9.80 -24.54 -12.19
C VAL A 286 8.37 -24.92 -11.79
N GLN A 287 7.80 -24.29 -10.77
CA GLN A 287 6.44 -24.59 -10.29
C GLN A 287 5.35 -24.28 -11.31
N ARG A 288 5.54 -23.24 -12.14
CA ARG A 288 4.59 -22.87 -13.21
C ARG A 288 4.69 -23.79 -14.41
N ALA A 289 5.80 -24.48 -14.58
CA ALA A 289 6.05 -25.30 -15.74
C ALA A 289 5.52 -26.73 -15.54
N PRO A 290 5.12 -27.43 -16.61
CA PRO A 290 4.77 -28.85 -16.51
C PRO A 290 5.96 -29.69 -16.04
N SER A 291 5.68 -30.77 -15.32
CA SER A 291 6.73 -31.71 -14.95
C SER A 291 7.34 -32.38 -16.18
N LEU A 292 8.65 -32.66 -16.13
CA LEU A 292 9.34 -33.40 -17.19
C LEU A 292 8.72 -34.78 -17.43
N GLU A 293 8.21 -35.41 -16.37
CA GLU A 293 7.49 -36.68 -16.45
C GLU A 293 6.23 -36.53 -17.30
N LEU A 294 5.39 -35.52 -17.02
CA LEU A 294 4.16 -35.26 -17.77
C LEU A 294 4.46 -35.04 -19.25
N VAL A 295 5.45 -34.21 -19.59
CA VAL A 295 5.87 -33.99 -20.98
C VAL A 295 6.42 -35.27 -21.62
N GLY A 296 7.19 -36.06 -20.87
CA GLY A 296 7.73 -37.35 -21.30
C GLY A 296 6.64 -38.34 -21.68
N GLU A 297 5.54 -38.37 -20.93
CA GLU A 297 4.40 -39.24 -21.26
C GLU A 297 3.72 -38.86 -22.58
N TYR A 298 3.57 -37.56 -22.86
CA TYR A 298 3.02 -37.09 -24.15
C TYR A 298 3.98 -37.30 -25.32
N THR A 299 5.29 -37.25 -25.06
CA THR A 299 6.33 -37.45 -26.10
C THR A 299 6.48 -38.93 -26.48
N SER A 300 6.35 -39.84 -25.52
CA SER A 300 6.53 -41.30 -25.71
C SER A 300 5.24 -42.06 -26.01
N GLY A 301 4.08 -41.41 -25.85
CA GLY A 301 2.78 -42.02 -26.08
C GLY A 301 2.49 -42.31 -27.57
N SER A 302 1.84 -43.45 -27.85
CA SER A 302 1.24 -43.68 -29.17
C SER A 302 0.19 -42.61 -29.46
N ASN A 303 0.06 -42.17 -30.72
CA ASN A 303 -0.94 -41.19 -31.17
C ASN A 303 -2.36 -41.48 -30.65
N ARG A 304 -2.73 -42.77 -30.55
CA ARG A 304 -4.04 -43.16 -30.00
C ARG A 304 -4.17 -42.80 -28.51
N LYS A 305 -3.13 -43.04 -27.71
CA LYS A 305 -3.11 -42.70 -26.27
C LYS A 305 -3.14 -41.18 -26.06
N VAL A 306 -2.38 -40.44 -26.87
CA VAL A 306 -2.38 -38.97 -26.81
C VAL A 306 -3.76 -38.40 -27.17
N ALA A 307 -4.41 -38.94 -28.21
CA ALA A 307 -5.77 -38.54 -28.58
C ALA A 307 -6.79 -38.82 -27.46
N THR A 308 -6.73 -39.99 -26.82
CA THR A 308 -7.60 -40.30 -25.67
C THR A 308 -7.37 -39.32 -24.52
N ARG A 309 -6.11 -39.06 -24.15
CA ARG A 309 -5.77 -38.10 -23.09
C ARG A 309 -6.18 -36.67 -23.41
N ARG A 310 -6.13 -36.28 -24.68
CA ARG A 310 -6.61 -34.97 -25.14
C ARG A 310 -8.09 -34.80 -24.85
N GLU A 311 -8.92 -35.81 -25.18
CA GLU A 311 -10.34 -35.77 -24.89
C GLU A 311 -10.61 -35.81 -23.37
N GLU A 312 -9.88 -36.64 -22.61
CA GLU A 312 -9.99 -36.68 -21.15
C GLU A 312 -9.63 -35.34 -20.49
N ALA A 313 -8.54 -34.68 -20.93
CA ALA A 313 -8.11 -33.39 -20.42
C ALA A 313 -9.12 -32.28 -20.76
N LYS A 314 -9.68 -32.31 -21.98
CA LYS A 314 -10.74 -31.39 -22.42
C LYS A 314 -12.01 -31.58 -21.59
N GLU A 315 -12.44 -32.82 -21.38
CA GLU A 315 -13.61 -33.15 -20.56
C GLU A 315 -13.37 -32.72 -19.10
N ARG A 316 -12.19 -32.98 -18.54
CA ARG A 316 -11.83 -32.54 -17.19
C ARG A 316 -11.85 -31.02 -17.06
N LEU A 317 -11.28 -30.28 -18.03
CA LEU A 317 -11.30 -28.83 -18.01
C LEU A 317 -12.73 -28.28 -18.12
N SER A 318 -13.56 -28.83 -19.01
CA SER A 318 -14.99 -28.45 -19.13
C SER A 318 -15.71 -28.64 -17.80
N LYS A 319 -15.55 -29.81 -17.15
CA LYS A 319 -16.15 -30.09 -15.84
C LYS A 319 -15.70 -29.13 -14.74
N LEU A 320 -14.42 -28.74 -14.73
CA LEU A 320 -13.90 -27.78 -13.76
C LEU A 320 -14.45 -26.37 -14.01
N LEU A 321 -14.55 -25.93 -15.27
CA LEU A 321 -15.16 -24.65 -15.63
C LEU A 321 -16.67 -24.60 -15.34
N GLU A 322 -17.35 -25.75 -15.41
CA GLU A 322 -18.76 -25.92 -15.06
C GLU A 322 -18.99 -26.07 -13.54
N THR A 323 -17.95 -25.97 -12.70
CA THR A 323 -18.09 -26.05 -11.24
C THR A 323 -19.09 -24.98 -10.77
N PRO A 324 -20.22 -25.34 -10.13
CA PRO A 324 -21.30 -24.40 -9.83
C PRO A 324 -20.86 -23.17 -9.04
N CYS A 325 -19.95 -23.34 -8.06
CA CYS A 325 -19.43 -22.26 -7.25
C CYS A 325 -18.58 -21.27 -8.08
N LEU A 326 -17.79 -21.76 -9.03
CA LEU A 326 -17.00 -20.91 -9.93
C LEU A 326 -17.91 -20.12 -10.87
N VAL A 327 -18.87 -20.79 -11.52
CA VAL A 327 -19.83 -20.15 -12.42
C VAL A 327 -20.63 -19.08 -11.67
N LYS A 328 -21.11 -19.39 -10.47
CA LYS A 328 -21.84 -18.45 -9.61
C LYS A 328 -20.96 -17.28 -9.18
N SER A 329 -19.71 -17.52 -8.79
CA SER A 329 -18.77 -16.47 -8.39
C SER A 329 -18.41 -15.53 -9.54
N LEU A 330 -18.20 -16.07 -10.75
CA LEU A 330 -17.93 -15.28 -11.96
C LEU A 330 -19.16 -14.49 -12.41
N ALA A 331 -20.36 -15.07 -12.34
CA ALA A 331 -21.59 -14.34 -12.62
C ALA A 331 -21.78 -13.18 -11.64
N LEU A 332 -21.54 -13.40 -10.34
CA LEU A 332 -21.57 -12.34 -9.34
C LEU A 332 -20.50 -11.27 -9.60
N GLU A 333 -19.27 -11.64 -9.94
CA GLU A 333 -18.21 -10.66 -10.29
C GLU A 333 -18.65 -9.78 -11.47
N GLN A 334 -19.24 -10.37 -12.50
CA GLN A 334 -19.73 -9.63 -13.66
C GLN A 334 -20.90 -8.69 -13.29
N GLU A 335 -21.84 -9.14 -12.48
CA GLU A 335 -22.94 -8.29 -11.98
C GLU A 335 -22.41 -7.15 -11.09
N ILE A 336 -21.43 -7.43 -10.23
CA ILE A 336 -20.73 -6.44 -9.40
C ILE A 336 -20.04 -5.39 -10.29
N GLU A 337 -19.29 -5.81 -11.31
CA GLU A 337 -18.61 -4.91 -12.24
C GLU A 337 -19.62 -4.02 -13.00
N ASN A 338 -20.72 -4.59 -13.47
CA ASN A 338 -21.79 -3.83 -14.12
C ASN A 338 -22.40 -2.78 -13.18
N SER A 339 -22.68 -3.15 -11.92
CA SER A 339 -23.16 -2.19 -10.91
C SER A 339 -22.12 -1.12 -10.60
N GLU A 340 -20.83 -1.47 -10.53
CA GLU A 340 -19.76 -0.49 -10.35
C GLU A 340 -19.72 0.53 -11.50
N LEU A 341 -19.92 0.08 -12.75
CA LEU A 341 -19.97 0.94 -13.92
C LEU A 341 -21.19 1.87 -13.91
N GLU A 342 -22.37 1.38 -13.51
CA GLU A 342 -23.57 2.23 -13.41
C GLU A 342 -23.44 3.27 -12.28
N ILE A 343 -22.93 2.87 -11.10
CA ILE A 343 -22.63 3.81 -10.01
C ILE A 343 -21.61 4.85 -10.48
N ALA A 344 -20.55 4.43 -11.20
CA ALA A 344 -19.56 5.35 -11.74
C ALA A 344 -20.15 6.36 -12.73
N LYS A 345 -21.09 5.95 -13.59
CA LYS A 345 -21.79 6.86 -14.52
C LYS A 345 -22.61 7.90 -13.75
N ILE A 346 -23.33 7.50 -12.71
CA ILE A 346 -24.13 8.40 -11.87
C ILE A 346 -23.23 9.40 -11.12
N LEU A 347 -22.07 8.95 -10.62
CA LEU A 347 -21.13 9.79 -9.86
C LEU A 347 -20.25 10.69 -10.74
N TYR A 348 -20.09 10.38 -12.02
CA TYR A 348 -19.18 11.08 -12.92
C TYR A 348 -19.39 12.61 -12.98
N PRO A 349 -20.63 13.14 -13.10
CA PRO A 349 -20.87 14.58 -13.08
C PRO A 349 -20.40 15.27 -11.80
N PHE A 350 -20.55 14.61 -10.65
CA PHE A 350 -20.09 15.13 -9.36
C PHE A 350 -18.56 15.08 -9.23
N CYS A 351 -17.91 14.10 -9.84
CA CYS A 351 -16.44 14.05 -9.94
C CYS A 351 -15.90 15.18 -10.83
N GLU A 352 -16.58 15.50 -11.93
CA GLU A 352 -16.28 16.67 -12.78
C GLU A 352 -16.51 17.98 -12.02
N LEU A 353 -17.59 18.10 -11.25
CA LEU A 353 -17.84 19.24 -10.37
C LEU A 353 -16.70 19.44 -9.38
N ALA A 354 -16.32 18.39 -8.65
CA ALA A 354 -15.24 18.43 -7.68
C ALA A 354 -13.91 18.87 -8.29
N ARG A 355 -13.54 18.30 -9.45
CA ARG A 355 -12.34 18.70 -10.19
C ARG A 355 -12.40 20.14 -10.68
N TYR A 356 -13.55 20.60 -11.15
CA TYR A 356 -13.72 21.97 -11.62
C TYR A 356 -13.60 22.98 -10.48
N VAL A 357 -14.23 22.70 -9.33
CA VAL A 357 -14.15 23.52 -8.11
C VAL A 357 -12.70 23.64 -7.65
N GLU A 358 -11.97 22.52 -7.60
CA GLU A 358 -10.56 22.55 -7.21
C GLU A 358 -9.67 23.27 -8.24
N HIS A 359 -9.80 22.98 -9.53
CA HIS A 359 -9.01 23.62 -10.58
C HIS A 359 -9.15 25.16 -10.53
N LYS A 360 -10.32 25.64 -10.07
CA LYS A 360 -10.61 27.06 -9.91
C LYS A 360 -10.24 27.62 -8.54
N ASN A 361 -9.67 26.79 -7.65
CA ASN A 361 -9.42 27.11 -6.24
C ASN A 361 -10.66 27.71 -5.56
N ALA A 362 -11.84 27.19 -5.90
CA ALA A 362 -13.09 27.64 -5.32
C ALA A 362 -13.43 26.84 -4.06
N ARG A 363 -14.12 27.50 -3.13
CA ARG A 363 -14.62 26.89 -1.89
C ARG A 363 -16.14 27.01 -1.83
N LEU A 364 -16.77 26.01 -1.25
CA LEU A 364 -18.20 26.01 -0.96
C LEU A 364 -18.49 27.02 0.17
N ARG A 365 -19.44 27.93 -0.03
CA ARG A 365 -19.92 28.88 0.99
C ARG A 365 -21.26 28.43 1.56
N SER A 366 -21.50 28.72 2.84
CA SER A 366 -22.83 28.59 3.42
C SER A 366 -23.81 29.51 2.67
N THR A 367 -24.96 28.95 2.33
CA THR A 367 -26.02 29.68 1.62
C THR A 367 -27.32 29.45 2.38
N SER A 368 -27.89 30.55 2.88
CA SER A 368 -29.11 30.52 3.69
C SER A 368 -30.21 29.70 3.04
N GLY A 369 -30.72 28.68 3.75
CA GLY A 369 -31.80 27.81 3.31
C GLY A 369 -31.40 26.68 2.36
N LEU A 370 -30.11 26.52 2.05
CA LEU A 370 -29.58 25.41 1.24
C LEU A 370 -28.49 24.62 1.97
N VAL A 371 -27.52 25.32 2.56
CA VAL A 371 -26.35 24.71 3.20
C VAL A 371 -26.02 25.46 4.47
N ASP A 372 -26.28 24.80 5.59
CA ASP A 372 -25.87 25.26 6.92
C ASP A 372 -24.36 25.18 7.07
N GLU A 373 -23.76 26.00 7.94
CA GLU A 373 -22.31 26.05 8.12
C GLU A 373 -21.70 24.69 8.50
N ASP A 374 -22.43 23.87 9.27
CA ASP A 374 -22.00 22.52 9.64
C ASP A 374 -21.91 21.59 8.42
N ASN A 375 -22.89 21.65 7.52
CA ASN A 375 -22.94 20.84 6.31
C ASN A 375 -21.88 21.25 5.28
N VAL A 376 -21.37 22.49 5.33
CA VAL A 376 -20.31 22.94 4.40
C VAL A 376 -19.06 22.07 4.53
N ILE A 377 -18.69 21.67 5.75
CA ILE A 377 -17.48 20.87 5.99
C ILE A 377 -17.65 19.48 5.41
N GLU A 378 -18.79 18.83 5.66
CA GLU A 378 -19.10 17.49 5.15
C GLU A 378 -19.14 17.46 3.63
N LEU A 379 -19.78 18.45 3.00
CA LEU A 379 -19.86 18.55 1.54
C LEU A 379 -18.51 18.90 0.90
N GLN A 380 -17.67 19.71 1.56
CA GLN A 380 -16.31 19.97 1.10
C GLN A 380 -15.46 18.70 1.18
N ASP A 381 -15.62 17.89 2.23
CA ASP A 381 -14.96 16.60 2.33
C ASP A 381 -15.45 15.62 1.26
N LEU A 382 -16.76 15.57 0.99
CA LEU A 382 -17.32 14.78 -0.11
C LEU A 382 -16.73 15.22 -1.45
N LEU A 383 -16.68 16.52 -1.76
CA LEU A 383 -16.06 17.02 -2.99
C LEU A 383 -14.58 16.61 -3.08
N ARG A 384 -13.83 16.71 -1.98
CA ARG A 384 -12.44 16.25 -1.90
C ARG A 384 -12.31 14.74 -2.19
N ARG A 385 -13.22 13.92 -1.68
CA ARG A 385 -13.28 12.47 -1.95
C ARG A 385 -13.61 12.18 -3.41
N LEU A 386 -14.65 12.83 -3.96
CA LEU A 386 -15.10 12.69 -5.34
C LEU A 386 -14.04 13.12 -6.35
N LYS A 387 -13.26 14.17 -6.05
CA LYS A 387 -12.16 14.66 -6.89
C LYS A 387 -11.16 13.56 -7.26
N GLY A 388 -10.86 12.66 -6.32
CA GLY A 388 -9.91 11.56 -6.56
C GLY A 388 -10.49 10.38 -7.34
N LEU A 389 -11.83 10.28 -7.47
CA LEU A 389 -12.50 9.18 -8.15
C LEU A 389 -12.44 9.38 -9.67
N LEU A 390 -12.46 8.27 -10.41
CA LEU A 390 -12.56 8.22 -11.87
C LEU A 390 -11.47 9.03 -12.63
N CYS A 391 -10.39 9.44 -11.95
CA CYS A 391 -9.27 10.14 -12.55
C CYS A 391 -8.29 9.15 -13.19
N ARG A 392 -7.98 9.33 -14.48
CA ARG A 392 -6.78 8.73 -15.07
C ARG A 392 -5.58 9.54 -14.60
N ARG A 393 -4.70 8.96 -13.77
CA ARG A 393 -3.41 9.59 -13.45
C ARG A 393 -2.59 9.68 -14.73
N THR A 394 -2.30 10.91 -15.18
CA THR A 394 -1.46 11.18 -16.36
C THR A 394 0.04 11.07 -16.05
N THR A 395 0.43 10.85 -14.80
CA THR A 395 1.82 10.71 -14.38
C THR A 395 2.33 9.28 -14.55
N LEU A 396 2.88 9.01 -15.73
CA LEU A 396 3.90 8.04 -16.20
C LEU A 396 4.28 6.73 -15.46
N SER A 397 3.65 6.29 -14.38
CA SER A 397 3.95 4.95 -13.84
C SER A 397 2.69 4.28 -13.30
N THR A 398 2.26 3.23 -14.01
CA THR A 398 1.19 2.27 -13.72
C THR A 398 -0.25 2.81 -13.84
N GLU A 399 -0.93 2.30 -14.86
CA GLU A 399 -2.24 2.67 -15.39
C GLU A 399 -3.42 2.10 -14.59
N THR A 400 -3.62 2.54 -13.35
CA THR A 400 -4.89 2.26 -12.67
C THR A 400 -5.58 3.56 -12.29
N SER A 401 -6.70 3.85 -12.95
CA SER A 401 -7.63 4.85 -12.41
C SER A 401 -8.10 4.34 -11.04
N ALA A 402 -8.28 5.23 -10.07
CA ALA A 402 -8.70 4.83 -8.74
C ALA A 402 -10.12 4.20 -8.69
N GLY A 403 -10.82 4.13 -9.84
CA GLY A 403 -12.19 3.62 -9.94
C GLY A 403 -13.15 4.35 -8.99
N ILE A 404 -14.22 3.66 -8.60
CA ILE A 404 -15.12 4.07 -7.50
C ILE A 404 -14.91 3.27 -6.22
N ARG A 405 -14.07 2.22 -6.25
CA ARG A 405 -13.84 1.32 -5.11
C ARG A 405 -13.46 2.03 -3.80
N PRO A 406 -12.64 3.10 -3.77
CA PRO A 406 -12.37 3.83 -2.53
C PRO A 406 -13.62 4.40 -1.87
N LEU A 407 -14.61 4.84 -2.66
CA LEU A 407 -15.89 5.31 -2.13
C LEU A 407 -16.74 4.15 -1.61
N LEU A 408 -16.76 3.02 -2.33
CA LEU A 408 -17.52 1.84 -1.91
C LEU A 408 -16.97 1.26 -0.59
N LEU A 409 -15.66 1.28 -0.39
CA LEU A 409 -15.02 0.91 0.88
C LEU A 409 -15.39 1.88 2.02
N ASP A 410 -15.54 3.17 1.75
CA ASP A 410 -16.01 4.14 2.76
C ASP A 410 -17.45 3.85 3.20
N LEU A 411 -18.30 3.45 2.26
CA LEU A 411 -19.70 3.11 2.54
C LEU A 411 -19.82 1.86 3.40
N GLN A 412 -18.87 0.93 3.25
CA GLN A 412 -18.69 -0.23 4.13
C GLN A 412 -18.17 0.16 5.53
N CYS A 413 -17.92 1.45 5.80
CA CYS A 413 -17.30 1.93 7.04
C CYS A 413 -15.97 1.23 7.35
N LEU A 414 -15.30 0.71 6.32
CA LEU A 414 -13.96 0.19 6.49
C LEU A 414 -13.06 1.40 6.71
N PRO A 415 -12.41 1.52 7.87
CA PRO A 415 -11.50 2.61 8.10
C PRO A 415 -10.41 2.54 7.02
N ARG A 416 -10.24 3.63 6.25
CA ARG A 416 -9.14 3.75 5.28
C ARG A 416 -7.78 3.63 5.97
N ASP A 417 -7.74 4.11 7.20
CA ASP A 417 -6.61 4.11 8.11
C ASP A 417 -6.91 3.04 9.17
N GLU A 418 -6.42 1.82 8.96
CA GLU A 418 -6.52 0.75 9.96
C GLU A 418 -5.61 1.02 11.15
N ASP A 419 -5.97 2.03 11.94
CA ASP A 419 -5.49 2.24 13.28
C ASP A 419 -6.17 1.23 14.21
N GLY A 420 -5.69 -0.01 14.15
CA GLY A 420 -6.02 -1.05 15.12
C GLY A 420 -6.76 -2.25 14.53
N PHE A 421 -6.27 -3.43 14.88
CA PHE A 421 -6.88 -4.74 14.67
C PHE A 421 -8.19 -4.88 15.49
N THR A 422 -9.19 -4.03 15.26
CA THR A 422 -10.55 -4.39 15.67
C THR A 422 -10.95 -5.57 14.79
N PRO A 423 -11.35 -6.73 15.34
CA PRO A 423 -11.80 -7.86 14.52
C PRO A 423 -12.83 -7.32 13.55
N TYR A 424 -12.57 -7.50 12.25
CA TYR A 424 -13.41 -6.99 11.16
C TYR A 424 -14.86 -7.37 11.45
N GLN A 425 -15.63 -6.42 11.96
CA GLN A 425 -17.06 -6.57 12.00
C GLN A 425 -17.51 -6.33 10.57
N THR A 426 -17.91 -7.41 9.89
CA THR A 426 -18.54 -7.33 8.59
C THR A 426 -19.65 -6.29 8.70
N PRO A 427 -19.61 -5.18 7.94
CA PRO A 427 -20.61 -4.13 8.08
C PRO A 427 -21.99 -4.73 7.83
N THR A 428 -22.96 -4.40 8.68
CA THR A 428 -24.32 -4.87 8.49
C THR A 428 -24.93 -4.21 7.26
N ALA A 429 -25.80 -4.93 6.54
CA ALA A 429 -26.52 -4.38 5.39
C ALA A 429 -27.29 -3.09 5.76
N GLU A 430 -27.84 -3.02 6.98
CA GLU A 430 -28.51 -1.83 7.52
C GLU A 430 -27.57 -0.61 7.59
N ARG A 431 -26.33 -0.81 8.06
CA ARG A 431 -25.34 0.27 8.17
C ARG A 431 -24.93 0.77 6.79
N VAL A 432 -24.72 -0.13 5.83
CA VAL A 432 -24.39 0.25 4.45
C VAL A 432 -25.56 1.00 3.80
N ALA A 433 -26.79 0.52 3.99
CA ALA A 433 -27.99 1.19 3.50
C ALA A 433 -28.16 2.59 4.09
N GLN A 434 -27.89 2.77 5.39
CA GLN A 434 -27.89 4.08 6.03
C GLN A 434 -26.84 5.01 5.42
N ARG A 435 -25.60 4.55 5.23
CA ARG A 435 -24.52 5.34 4.62
C ARG A 435 -24.81 5.66 3.15
N ALA A 436 -25.44 4.76 2.42
CA ALA A 436 -25.93 5.03 1.07
C ALA A 436 -26.96 6.16 1.06
N THR A 437 -27.91 6.15 2.00
CA THR A 437 -28.89 7.23 2.17
C THR A 437 -28.22 8.57 2.47
N GLU A 438 -27.25 8.58 3.39
CA GLU A 438 -26.46 9.77 3.72
C GLU A 438 -25.72 10.33 2.49
N LEU A 439 -25.02 9.46 1.73
CA LEU A 439 -24.35 9.86 0.50
C LEU A 439 -25.32 10.42 -0.54
N VAL A 440 -26.48 9.77 -0.75
CA VAL A 440 -27.50 10.26 -1.70
C VAL A 440 -28.02 11.63 -1.27
N ASN A 441 -28.25 11.85 0.02
CA ASN A 441 -28.67 13.14 0.55
C ASN A 441 -27.60 14.22 0.31
N GLU A 442 -26.32 13.92 0.59
CA GLU A 442 -25.20 14.82 0.32
C GLU A 442 -25.11 15.18 -1.17
N LEU A 443 -25.26 14.20 -2.07
CA LEU A 443 -25.24 14.41 -3.52
C LEU A 443 -26.45 15.20 -4.02
N GLN A 444 -27.64 15.00 -3.44
CA GLN A 444 -28.81 15.82 -3.75
C GLN A 444 -28.63 17.27 -3.31
N ILE A 445 -27.95 17.51 -2.18
CA ILE A 445 -27.59 18.85 -1.74
C ILE A 445 -26.58 19.46 -2.73
N LEU A 446 -25.53 18.74 -3.14
CA LEU A 446 -24.59 19.18 -4.18
C LEU A 446 -25.29 19.49 -5.51
N SER A 447 -26.27 18.67 -5.90
CA SER A 447 -27.09 18.90 -7.10
C SER A 447 -27.83 20.24 -7.03
N LYS A 448 -28.56 20.49 -5.93
CA LYS A 448 -29.26 21.77 -5.69
C LYS A 448 -28.31 22.97 -5.66
N ILE A 449 -27.15 22.81 -5.02
CA ILE A 449 -26.10 23.83 -4.98
C ILE A 449 -25.58 24.13 -6.39
N SER A 450 -25.38 23.11 -7.22
CA SER A 450 -24.83 23.27 -8.57
C SER A 450 -25.75 24.04 -9.54
N GLN A 451 -27.01 24.26 -9.17
CA GLN A 451 -27.98 25.06 -9.92
C GLN A 451 -27.98 26.54 -9.49
N LYS A 452 -27.43 26.85 -8.30
CA LYS A 452 -27.47 28.17 -7.72
C LYS A 452 -26.19 28.91 -8.04
N ARG A 453 -26.32 30.16 -8.47
CA ARG A 453 -25.17 31.06 -8.57
C ARG A 453 -24.64 31.38 -7.18
N HIS A 454 -23.37 31.77 -7.10
CA HIS A 454 -22.74 32.31 -5.89
C HIS A 454 -22.41 31.32 -4.76
N VAL A 455 -22.73 30.03 -4.89
CA VAL A 455 -22.41 29.04 -3.83
C VAL A 455 -20.93 28.69 -3.79
N PHE A 456 -20.28 28.63 -4.96
CA PHE A 456 -18.84 28.42 -5.06
C PHE A 456 -18.14 29.76 -5.28
N ALA A 457 -17.10 30.03 -4.48
CA ALA A 457 -16.35 31.28 -4.59
C ALA A 457 -14.85 31.05 -4.51
N THR A 458 -14.12 31.79 -5.32
CA THR A 458 -12.66 31.83 -5.30
C THR A 458 -12.15 32.76 -4.20
N GLU A 459 -10.87 32.65 -3.84
CA GLU A 459 -10.24 33.50 -2.80
C GLU A 459 -10.32 35.01 -3.13
N GLY A 460 -10.41 35.37 -4.41
CA GLY A 460 -10.63 36.75 -4.88
C GLY A 460 -12.07 37.25 -4.79
N LYS A 461 -12.97 36.53 -4.10
CA LYS A 461 -14.44 36.78 -4.04
C LYS A 461 -15.14 36.77 -5.40
N HIS A 462 -14.48 36.35 -6.47
CA HIS A 462 -15.14 36.12 -7.75
C HIS A 462 -15.98 34.85 -7.67
N GLU A 463 -17.23 35.02 -8.05
CA GLU A 463 -18.24 34.00 -8.11
C GLU A 463 -17.85 32.99 -9.19
N LEU A 464 -17.91 31.70 -8.85
CA LEU A 464 -17.61 30.67 -9.81
C LEU A 464 -18.88 30.29 -10.57
N ASP A 465 -18.96 30.71 -11.83
CA ASP A 465 -19.96 30.16 -12.75
C ASP A 465 -19.57 28.73 -13.17
N LEU A 466 -20.44 27.78 -12.83
CA LEU A 466 -20.30 26.38 -13.23
C LEU A 466 -20.61 26.23 -14.71
N ARG A 467 -19.88 25.34 -15.39
CA ARG A 467 -20.17 25.00 -16.78
C ARG A 467 -21.58 24.39 -16.89
N PRO A 468 -22.40 24.79 -17.87
CA PRO A 468 -23.75 24.24 -18.03
C PRO A 468 -23.80 22.72 -18.24
N SER A 469 -22.71 22.10 -18.70
CA SER A 469 -22.58 20.63 -18.80
C SER A 469 -22.49 19.95 -17.43
N ILE A 470 -21.73 20.53 -16.49
CA ILE A 470 -21.55 20.00 -15.13
C ILE A 470 -22.84 20.16 -14.34
N SER A 471 -23.44 21.36 -14.37
CA SER A 471 -24.71 21.64 -13.67
C SER A 471 -25.83 20.72 -14.16
N ARG A 472 -26.01 20.57 -15.49
CA ARG A 472 -27.00 19.62 -16.03
C ARG A 472 -26.74 18.18 -15.60
N GLY A 473 -25.51 17.71 -15.70
CA GLY A 473 -25.18 16.34 -15.28
C GLY A 473 -25.43 16.08 -13.79
N CYS A 474 -25.23 17.07 -12.92
CA CYS A 474 -25.55 16.92 -11.49
C CYS A 474 -27.06 16.96 -11.19
N ASN A 475 -27.86 17.58 -12.06
CA ASN A 475 -29.31 17.71 -11.89
C ASN A 475 -30.07 16.43 -12.21
N ASP A 476 -29.50 15.58 -13.06
CA ASP A 476 -30.10 14.33 -13.50
C ASP A 476 -29.83 13.17 -12.51
N LEU A 477 -29.59 13.48 -11.24
CA LEU A 477 -29.34 12.48 -10.19
C LEU A 477 -30.64 11.73 -9.85
N ASP A 478 -30.69 10.46 -10.24
CA ASP A 478 -31.66 9.51 -9.70
C ASP A 478 -31.12 8.92 -8.38
N GLY A 479 -31.52 9.54 -7.27
CA GLY A 479 -31.07 9.16 -5.93
C GLY A 479 -31.59 7.80 -5.48
N GLU A 480 -32.78 7.40 -5.92
CA GLU A 480 -33.38 6.10 -5.60
C GLU A 480 -32.63 4.99 -6.31
N LEU A 481 -32.33 5.18 -7.60
CA LEU A 481 -31.51 4.25 -8.37
C LEU A 481 -30.10 4.11 -7.78
N LEU A 482 -29.45 5.22 -7.43
CA LEU A 482 -28.10 5.18 -6.84
C LEU A 482 -28.10 4.42 -5.50
N HIS A 483 -29.09 4.66 -4.64
CA HIS A 483 -29.25 3.95 -3.38
C HIS A 483 -29.41 2.45 -3.59
N ALA A 484 -30.33 2.05 -4.47
CA ALA A 484 -30.58 0.65 -4.80
C ALA A 484 -29.33 -0.04 -5.35
N LEU A 485 -28.62 0.59 -6.29
CA LEU A 485 -27.38 0.06 -6.87
C LEU A 485 -26.30 -0.19 -5.81
N ILE A 486 -26.13 0.70 -4.84
CA ILE A 486 -25.13 0.54 -3.77
C ILE A 486 -25.50 -0.62 -2.84
N VAL A 487 -26.78 -0.73 -2.45
CA VAL A 487 -27.26 -1.80 -1.58
C VAL A 487 -27.21 -3.17 -2.28
N ASP A 488 -27.57 -3.21 -3.56
CA ASP A 488 -27.47 -4.42 -4.39
C ASP A 488 -26.02 -4.83 -4.59
N TRP A 489 -25.14 -3.88 -4.92
CA TRP A 489 -23.70 -4.11 -5.01
C TRP A 489 -23.15 -4.74 -3.73
N PHE A 490 -23.48 -4.18 -2.56
CA PHE A 490 -23.03 -4.72 -1.27
C PHE A 490 -23.54 -6.14 -1.04
N SER A 491 -24.82 -6.39 -1.35
CA SER A 491 -25.44 -7.71 -1.22
C SER A 491 -24.79 -8.75 -2.14
N MET A 492 -24.44 -8.36 -3.37
CA MET A 492 -23.74 -9.24 -4.32
C MET A 492 -22.31 -9.55 -3.85
N VAL A 493 -21.57 -8.55 -3.37
CA VAL A 493 -20.23 -8.75 -2.79
C VAL A 493 -20.30 -9.70 -1.60
N HIS A 494 -21.28 -9.55 -0.70
CA HIS A 494 -21.45 -10.46 0.43
C HIS A 494 -21.74 -11.90 -0.01
N ARG A 495 -22.66 -12.08 -0.96
CA ARG A 495 -22.95 -13.40 -1.56
C ARG A 495 -21.74 -14.01 -2.25
N GLN A 496 -20.91 -13.20 -2.91
CA GLN A 496 -19.69 -13.66 -3.53
C GLN A 496 -18.70 -14.15 -2.47
N HIS A 497 -18.56 -13.43 -1.34
CA HIS A 497 -17.73 -13.87 -0.22
C HIS A 497 -18.25 -15.16 0.41
N GLU A 498 -19.57 -15.35 0.54
CA GLU A 498 -20.16 -16.61 1.01
C GLU A 498 -19.80 -17.77 0.08
N VAL A 499 -19.96 -17.59 -1.24
CA VAL A 499 -19.59 -18.60 -2.25
C VAL A 499 -18.10 -18.93 -2.19
N ILE A 500 -17.25 -17.90 -2.00
CA ILE A 500 -15.80 -18.07 -1.84
C ILE A 500 -15.45 -18.77 -0.54
N GLY A 501 -16.17 -18.50 0.56
CA GLY A 501 -15.96 -19.14 1.85
C GLY A 501 -16.36 -20.61 1.90
N GLU A 502 -17.35 -21.02 1.09
CA GLU A 502 -17.82 -22.41 1.00
C GLU A 502 -16.89 -23.32 0.19
N THR A 503 -16.04 -22.77 -0.68
CA THR A 503 -15.23 -23.53 -1.62
C THR A 503 -13.75 -23.21 -1.46
N ASP A 504 -12.88 -24.22 -1.48
CA ASP A 504 -11.45 -23.98 -1.60
C ASP A 504 -11.10 -23.55 -3.04
N PHE A 505 -11.31 -22.25 -3.32
CA PHE A 505 -10.98 -21.65 -4.61
C PHE A 505 -9.49 -21.76 -4.95
N GLN A 506 -8.62 -21.88 -3.94
CA GLN A 506 -7.19 -22.07 -4.17
C GLN A 506 -6.94 -23.46 -4.76
N GLU A 507 -7.52 -24.51 -4.18
CA GLU A 507 -7.45 -25.86 -4.73
C GLU A 507 -8.08 -25.93 -6.13
N LEU A 508 -9.23 -25.26 -6.35
CA LEU A 508 -9.89 -25.23 -7.65
C LEU A 508 -9.04 -24.53 -8.72
N ALA A 509 -8.41 -23.40 -8.40
CA ALA A 509 -7.51 -22.69 -9.31
C ALA A 509 -6.31 -23.56 -9.71
N GLU A 510 -5.75 -24.33 -8.76
CA GLU A 510 -4.67 -25.27 -9.05
C GLU A 510 -5.11 -26.41 -9.99
N LYS A 511 -6.30 -26.98 -9.74
CA LYS A 511 -6.90 -28.01 -10.60
C LYS A 511 -7.14 -27.49 -12.03
N LEU A 512 -7.69 -26.28 -12.17
CA LEU A 512 -7.90 -25.63 -13.47
C LEU A 512 -6.59 -25.45 -14.22
N ARG A 513 -5.60 -24.82 -13.59
CA ARG A 513 -4.27 -24.61 -14.16
C ARG A 513 -3.64 -25.93 -14.62
N HIS A 514 -3.74 -26.98 -13.81
CA HIS A 514 -3.20 -28.29 -14.18
C HIS A 514 -3.94 -28.91 -15.38
N ALA A 515 -5.27 -28.80 -15.44
CA ALA A 515 -6.07 -29.28 -16.57
C ALA A 515 -5.76 -28.50 -17.87
N GLU A 516 -5.64 -27.17 -17.80
CA GLU A 516 -5.23 -26.31 -18.93
C GLU A 516 -3.83 -26.67 -19.45
N MET A 517 -2.90 -26.93 -18.54
CA MET A 517 -1.55 -27.36 -18.86
C MET A 517 -1.55 -28.72 -19.58
N GLN A 518 -2.31 -29.70 -19.07
CA GLN A 518 -2.47 -31.00 -19.73
C GLN A 518 -3.08 -30.89 -21.12
N MET A 519 -4.13 -30.06 -21.27
CA MET A 519 -4.75 -29.82 -22.57
C MET A 519 -3.77 -29.19 -23.57
N SER A 520 -2.99 -28.19 -23.12
CA SER A 520 -1.98 -27.52 -23.94
C SER A 520 -0.90 -28.50 -24.43
N LEU A 521 -0.43 -29.40 -23.57
CA LEU A 521 0.52 -30.45 -23.96
C LEU A 521 -0.10 -31.47 -24.92
N ALA A 522 -1.37 -31.85 -24.72
CA ALA A 522 -2.06 -32.82 -25.56
C ALA A 522 -2.32 -32.31 -26.99
N VAL A 523 -2.39 -31.00 -27.18
CA VAL A 523 -2.57 -30.35 -28.50
C VAL A 523 -1.23 -30.04 -29.18
N ALA A 524 -0.12 -30.02 -28.44
CA ALA A 524 1.19 -29.71 -28.97
C ALA A 524 1.73 -30.78 -29.94
N THR A 525 2.52 -30.36 -30.92
CA THR A 525 3.21 -31.29 -31.83
C THR A 525 4.42 -31.94 -31.14
N ASN A 526 4.90 -33.08 -31.65
CA ASN A 526 6.10 -33.74 -31.09
C ASN A 526 7.34 -32.82 -31.09
N GLN A 527 7.49 -31.96 -32.11
CA GLN A 527 8.57 -30.98 -32.17
C GLN A 527 8.42 -29.92 -31.07
N SER A 528 7.21 -29.42 -30.85
CA SER A 528 6.92 -28.49 -29.75
C SER A 528 7.14 -29.14 -28.38
N LEU A 529 6.74 -30.41 -28.21
CA LEU A 529 6.97 -31.16 -26.96
C LEU A 529 8.46 -31.37 -26.68
N ALA A 530 9.26 -31.67 -27.71
CA ALA A 530 10.72 -31.76 -27.59
C ALA A 530 11.32 -30.41 -27.18
N ALA A 531 10.91 -29.31 -27.81
CA ALA A 531 11.36 -27.97 -27.45
C ALA A 531 10.94 -27.57 -26.02
N VAL A 532 9.73 -27.94 -25.59
CA VAL A 532 9.26 -27.75 -24.20
C VAL A 532 10.15 -28.54 -23.24
N ARG A 533 10.46 -29.81 -23.54
CA ARG A 533 11.33 -30.65 -22.72
C ARG A 533 12.73 -30.04 -22.57
N ASP A 534 13.33 -29.56 -23.66
CA ASP A 534 14.64 -28.92 -23.63
C ASP A 534 14.61 -27.62 -22.80
N ARG A 535 13.54 -26.84 -22.94
CA ARG A 535 13.32 -25.64 -22.12
C ARG A 535 13.13 -25.97 -20.64
N LEU A 536 12.41 -27.03 -20.30
CA LEU A 536 12.24 -27.49 -18.92
C LEU A 536 13.58 -27.91 -18.30
N ASN A 537 14.41 -28.65 -19.05
CA ASN A 537 15.75 -29.00 -18.62
C ASN A 537 16.61 -27.75 -18.36
N LEU A 538 16.50 -26.73 -19.21
CA LEU A 538 17.18 -25.45 -19.02
C LEU A 538 16.70 -24.73 -17.75
N ILE A 539 15.38 -24.67 -17.50
CA ILE A 539 14.81 -24.05 -16.29
C ILE A 539 15.25 -24.80 -15.03
N HIS A 540 15.27 -26.14 -15.06
CA HIS A 540 15.76 -26.96 -13.94
C HIS A 540 17.24 -26.70 -13.66
N LYS A 541 18.06 -26.65 -14.72
CA LYS A 541 19.49 -26.33 -14.61
C LYS A 541 19.72 -24.90 -14.10
N ASP A 542 18.92 -23.94 -14.56
CA ASP A 542 18.98 -22.54 -14.10
C ASP A 542 18.65 -22.43 -12.61
N ARG A 543 17.58 -23.12 -12.14
CA ARG A 543 17.25 -23.19 -10.71
C ARG A 543 18.41 -23.78 -9.89
N GLU A 544 18.99 -24.89 -10.34
CA GLU A 544 20.09 -25.55 -9.62
C GLU A 544 21.34 -24.67 -9.55
N MET A 545 21.69 -24.02 -10.66
CA MET A 545 22.81 -23.07 -10.71
C MET A 545 22.59 -21.89 -9.76
N LYS A 546 21.40 -21.29 -9.77
CA LYS A 546 21.06 -20.17 -8.87
C LYS A 546 21.02 -20.61 -7.41
N PHE A 547 20.57 -21.84 -7.13
CA PHE A 547 20.63 -22.42 -5.80
C PHE A 547 22.08 -22.60 -5.33
N GLN A 548 22.97 -23.09 -6.18
CA GLN A 548 24.38 -23.26 -5.84
C GLN A 548 25.06 -21.93 -5.51
N VAL A 549 24.82 -20.90 -6.32
CA VAL A 549 25.33 -19.53 -6.05
C VAL A 549 24.78 -19.00 -4.72
N LEU A 550 23.49 -19.18 -4.47
CA LEU A 550 22.87 -18.80 -3.19
C LEU A 550 23.51 -19.53 -2.02
N LYS A 551 23.67 -20.85 -2.12
CA LYS A 551 24.27 -21.70 -1.09
C LYS A 551 25.67 -21.22 -0.74
N GLU A 552 26.55 -21.07 -1.74
CA GLU A 552 27.93 -20.60 -1.53
C GLU A 552 27.96 -19.20 -0.89
N THR A 553 27.10 -18.29 -1.36
CA THR A 553 27.01 -16.93 -0.82
C THR A 553 26.58 -16.94 0.64
N LEU A 554 25.56 -17.73 0.99
CA LEU A 554 25.03 -17.78 2.35
C LEU A 554 25.98 -18.47 3.33
N GLU A 555 26.65 -19.53 2.91
CA GLU A 555 27.62 -20.25 3.75
C GLU A 555 28.85 -19.37 4.03
N ASP A 556 29.41 -18.68 3.02
CA ASP A 556 30.50 -17.72 3.22
C ASP A 556 30.10 -16.56 4.14
N LEU A 557 28.96 -15.92 3.83
CA LEU A 557 28.50 -14.74 4.56
C LEU A 557 28.17 -15.08 6.01
N SER A 558 27.52 -16.21 6.27
CA SER A 558 27.18 -16.64 7.64
C SER A 558 28.42 -16.90 8.48
N LEU A 559 29.45 -17.52 7.89
CA LEU A 559 30.72 -17.71 8.57
C LEU A 559 31.44 -16.37 8.80
N ARG A 560 31.51 -15.52 7.77
CA ARG A 560 32.26 -14.26 7.78
C ARG A 560 31.64 -13.18 8.68
N GLU A 561 30.33 -12.99 8.61
CA GLU A 561 29.61 -11.89 9.28
C GLU A 561 28.99 -12.32 10.61
N MET A 562 28.66 -13.60 10.77
CA MET A 562 27.92 -14.11 11.93
C MET A 562 28.67 -15.18 12.72
N ASN A 563 29.80 -15.68 12.21
CA ASN A 563 30.53 -16.81 12.78
C ASN A 563 29.61 -18.03 12.99
N LEU A 564 28.72 -18.26 12.02
CA LEU A 564 27.78 -19.39 11.98
C LEU A 564 28.18 -20.31 10.83
N ASP A 565 28.51 -21.57 11.15
CA ASP A 565 28.68 -22.63 10.16
C ASP A 565 27.28 -23.19 9.83
N ILE A 566 26.74 -22.79 8.69
CA ILE A 566 25.42 -23.22 8.20
C ILE A 566 25.59 -24.13 6.99
N GLU A 567 24.62 -25.01 6.76
CA GLU A 567 24.49 -25.79 5.54
C GLU A 567 23.14 -25.49 4.89
N VAL A 568 23.16 -24.96 3.67
CA VAL A 568 21.92 -24.61 2.96
C VAL A 568 21.46 -25.76 2.09
N SER A 569 20.20 -26.16 2.26
CA SER A 569 19.52 -27.21 1.48
C SER A 569 18.46 -26.62 0.55
N SER A 570 18.33 -27.21 -0.65
CA SER A 570 17.31 -26.83 -1.62
C SER A 570 15.94 -27.34 -1.15
N PRO A 571 14.87 -26.54 -1.21
CA PRO A 571 13.53 -27.08 -1.10
C PRO A 571 13.23 -28.08 -2.22
N ASP A 572 12.21 -28.90 -2.00
CA ASP A 572 11.64 -29.73 -3.05
C ASP A 572 11.24 -28.86 -4.26
N ARG A 573 11.40 -29.40 -5.47
CA ARG A 573 11.22 -28.64 -6.72
C ARG A 573 9.76 -28.28 -6.98
N HIS A 574 8.82 -29.06 -6.45
CA HIS A 574 7.39 -28.94 -6.71
C HIS A 574 6.61 -28.41 -5.50
N ARG A 575 7.22 -28.41 -4.30
CA ARG A 575 6.66 -27.79 -3.11
C ARG A 575 6.40 -26.30 -3.34
N MET A 576 5.14 -25.88 -3.21
CA MET A 576 4.78 -24.46 -3.14
C MET A 576 5.44 -23.82 -1.93
N LEU A 577 6.15 -22.72 -2.18
CA LEU A 577 6.80 -21.94 -1.13
C LEU A 577 5.84 -20.85 -0.68
N SER A 578 5.57 -20.80 0.62
CA SER A 578 4.80 -19.73 1.25
C SER A 578 5.59 -19.15 2.40
N LEU A 579 5.51 -17.83 2.58
CA LEU A 579 5.99 -17.17 3.78
C LEU A 579 5.07 -17.57 4.92
N GLN A 580 5.62 -18.31 5.88
CA GLN A 580 4.92 -18.59 7.12
C GLN A 580 4.84 -17.30 7.95
N PRO A 581 3.72 -17.03 8.64
CA PRO A 581 3.61 -15.88 9.52
C PRO A 581 4.79 -15.81 10.47
N THR A 582 5.53 -14.71 10.46
CA THR A 582 6.70 -14.58 11.32
C THR A 582 6.32 -13.99 12.67
N SER A 583 6.75 -14.64 13.76
CA SER A 583 6.61 -14.09 15.12
C SER A 583 7.60 -12.96 15.41
N ALA A 584 8.52 -12.66 14.49
CA ALA A 584 9.52 -11.63 14.66
C ALA A 584 8.88 -10.24 14.61
N LEU A 585 8.95 -9.53 15.74
CA LEU A 585 8.40 -8.18 15.87
C LEU A 585 9.17 -7.11 15.07
N GLY A 586 10.41 -7.41 14.66
CA GLY A 586 11.33 -6.40 14.11
C GLY A 586 11.84 -5.45 15.20
N VAL A 587 12.66 -4.47 14.81
CA VAL A 587 13.30 -3.53 15.76
C VAL A 587 12.27 -2.71 16.52
N PHE A 588 11.19 -2.30 15.84
CA PHE A 588 10.18 -1.40 16.40
C PHE A 588 8.90 -2.08 16.87
N GLY A 589 8.77 -3.40 16.69
CA GLY A 589 7.46 -4.03 16.89
C GLY A 589 6.94 -3.97 18.32
N GLN A 590 7.81 -3.99 19.33
CA GLN A 590 7.37 -3.80 20.72
C GLN A 590 6.83 -2.38 20.96
N ALA A 591 7.50 -1.36 20.42
CA ALA A 591 7.05 0.03 20.54
C ALA A 591 5.71 0.25 19.83
N MET A 592 5.55 -0.32 18.63
CA MET A 592 4.30 -0.30 17.87
C MET A 592 3.16 -0.99 18.63
N GLN A 593 3.41 -2.19 19.18
CA GLN A 593 2.41 -2.91 19.97
C GLN A 593 1.97 -2.13 21.22
N LEU A 594 2.92 -1.53 21.95
CA LEU A 594 2.62 -0.70 23.12
C LEU A 594 1.81 0.54 22.76
N ALA A 595 2.01 1.09 21.56
CA ALA A 595 1.24 2.21 21.02
C ALA A 595 -0.13 1.81 20.45
N GLY A 596 -0.46 0.50 20.40
CA GLY A 596 -1.69 0.00 19.78
C GLY A 596 -1.66 0.05 18.25
N GLU A 597 -0.50 0.22 17.65
CA GLU A 597 -0.31 0.31 16.20
C GLU A 597 -0.30 -1.07 15.55
N ALA A 598 -0.81 -1.13 14.32
CA ALA A 598 -0.71 -2.33 13.50
C ALA A 598 0.76 -2.57 13.11
N LEU A 599 1.26 -3.78 13.34
CA LEU A 599 2.54 -4.17 12.80
C LEU A 599 2.42 -4.33 11.27
N PRO A 600 3.42 -3.89 10.48
CA PRO A 600 3.48 -4.24 9.07
C PRO A 600 3.29 -5.76 8.92
N ILE A 601 2.52 -6.20 7.93
CA ILE A 601 2.29 -7.63 7.68
C ILE A 601 3.66 -8.31 7.56
N GLY A 602 3.85 -9.45 8.21
CA GLY A 602 5.11 -10.22 8.19
C GLY A 602 4.88 -11.66 8.60
#